data_AF-A0A4P5NVP3-F1
#
_entry.id   AF-A0A4P5NVP3-F1
#
_cell.length_a   1.000
_cell.length_b   1.000
_cell.length_c   1.000
_cell.angle_alpha   90.00
_cell.angle_beta   90.00
_cell.angle_gamma   90.00
#
_symmetry.space_group_name_H-M   'P 1'
#
loop_
_entity.id
_entity.type
_entity.pdbx_description
1 polymer ?
#
loop_
_entity_poly.entity_id
_entity_poly.type
_entity_poly.pdbx_seq_one_letter_code
_entity_poly.pdbx_strand_id
1 'polypeptide(L)'
;MVWHFHASGRKHYGTDTSWQRHDHARGASSNTAIAGFALSAPSEAFGINPKTVAKWRKRPTGGDQKTDPREPRSTVLSGTDEAMVVAFRRHALLPLDDCLYALQATIPYLTRSALHRCLQRHGISRLPDSEGDKPKRQRFKRYPIGFFHLDIAGVQTA
;
A
#
# COMPACT_ATOMS: atom_id res chain seq x y z
N MET A 1 13.08 26.33 -37.53
CA MET A 1 12.45 25.00 -37.40
C MET A 1 11.62 25.03 -36.13
N VAL A 2 10.33 25.32 -36.28
CA VAL A 2 9.34 25.37 -35.20
C VAL A 2 8.67 24.01 -35.16
N TRP A 3 8.61 23.39 -34.00
CA TRP A 3 7.69 22.28 -33.77
C TRP A 3 6.69 22.71 -32.69
N HIS A 4 5.45 22.87 -33.15
CA HIS A 4 4.26 23.06 -32.35
C HIS A 4 3.98 21.79 -31.54
N PHE A 5 3.75 21.96 -30.23
CA PHE A 5 3.21 20.90 -29.38
C PHE A 5 1.68 21.05 -29.31
N HIS A 6 0.97 20.10 -29.92
CA HIS A 6 -0.49 20.02 -29.87
C HIS A 6 -0.89 19.31 -28.57
N ALA A 7 -1.57 20.01 -27.66
CA ALA A 7 -2.07 19.45 -26.41
C ALA A 7 -3.43 18.78 -26.64
N SER A 8 -3.51 17.46 -26.48
CA SER A 8 -4.78 16.71 -26.47
C SER A 8 -5.27 16.45 -25.04
N GLY A 9 -6.40 17.06 -24.70
CA GLY A 9 -7.47 16.54 -23.83
C GLY A 9 -7.14 16.02 -22.43
N ARG A 10 -7.26 16.90 -21.42
CA ARG A 10 -7.55 16.52 -20.02
C ARG A 10 -8.97 15.95 -19.95
N LYS A 11 -9.14 14.68 -19.55
CA LYS A 11 -10.46 14.16 -19.16
C LYS A 11 -10.84 14.72 -17.79
N HIS A 12 -11.85 15.58 -17.76
CA HIS A 12 -12.55 15.99 -16.55
C HIS A 12 -13.49 14.86 -16.12
N TYR A 13 -13.30 14.33 -14.92
CA TYR A 13 -14.32 13.50 -14.27
C TYR A 13 -15.31 14.46 -13.61
N GLY A 14 -16.50 14.57 -14.19
CA GLY A 14 -17.58 15.39 -13.64
C GLY A 14 -18.03 14.86 -12.28
N THR A 15 -18.17 15.78 -11.33
CA THR A 15 -18.94 15.60 -10.11
C THR A 15 -20.42 15.66 -10.44
N ASP A 16 -21.02 14.54 -10.85
CA ASP A 16 -22.47 14.43 -10.76
C ASP A 16 -22.92 12.96 -10.77
N THR A 17 -23.09 12.41 -9.57
CA THR A 17 -24.13 11.42 -9.29
C THR A 17 -24.26 11.29 -7.79
N SER A 18 -25.42 11.72 -7.31
CA SER A 18 -25.86 11.57 -5.93
C SER A 18 -25.87 10.09 -5.56
N TRP A 19 -24.89 9.67 -4.78
CA TRP A 19 -25.03 8.43 -4.01
C TRP A 19 -26.07 8.69 -2.91
N GLN A 20 -27.34 8.53 -3.26
CA GLN A 20 -28.40 8.32 -2.29
C GLN A 20 -28.05 7.05 -1.53
N ARG A 21 -27.46 7.24 -0.35
CA ARG A 21 -27.36 6.22 0.68
C ARG A 21 -28.80 5.88 1.05
N HIS A 22 -29.32 4.79 0.50
CA HIS A 22 -30.52 4.18 1.04
C HIS A 22 -30.15 3.63 2.43
N ASP A 23 -30.51 4.38 3.46
CA ASP A 23 -30.58 3.89 4.82
C ASP A 23 -31.59 2.75 4.86
N HIS A 24 -31.11 1.51 4.83
CA HIS A 24 -31.92 0.38 5.23
C HIS A 24 -32.04 0.42 6.75
N ALA A 25 -33.20 0.90 7.18
CA ALA A 25 -33.74 0.80 8.51
C ALA A 25 -33.46 -0.59 9.12
N ARG A 26 -33.14 -0.59 10.42
CA ARG A 26 -33.07 -1.78 11.28
C ARG A 26 -34.40 -2.52 11.24
N GLY A 27 -34.51 -3.48 10.32
CA GLY A 27 -35.58 -4.47 10.29
C GLY A 27 -35.19 -5.66 11.16
N ALA A 28 -36.06 -6.01 12.09
CA ALA A 28 -35.90 -7.07 13.06
C ALA A 28 -35.42 -8.40 12.42
N SER A 29 -34.48 -9.04 13.11
CA SER A 29 -34.06 -10.41 12.85
C SER A 29 -35.23 -11.36 13.13
N SER A 30 -36.06 -11.60 12.12
CA SER A 30 -36.89 -12.81 12.07
C SER A 30 -36.01 -13.90 11.49
N ASN A 31 -35.54 -14.78 12.38
CA ASN A 31 -34.78 -15.98 12.06
C ASN A 31 -35.73 -16.99 11.38
N THR A 32 -36.10 -16.72 10.13
CA THR A 32 -36.86 -17.65 9.32
C THR A 32 -35.89 -18.72 8.86
N ALA A 33 -35.98 -19.91 9.45
CA ALA A 33 -35.27 -21.08 8.98
C ALA A 33 -35.66 -21.32 7.51
N ILE A 34 -34.80 -20.90 6.58
CA ILE A 34 -34.93 -21.20 5.16
C ILE A 34 -34.67 -22.70 5.03
N ALA A 35 -35.75 -23.48 5.09
CA ALA A 35 -35.76 -24.88 4.74
C ALA A 35 -35.09 -25.06 3.36
N GLY A 36 -34.26 -26.09 3.24
CA GLY A 36 -33.26 -26.26 2.19
C GLY A 36 -33.84 -26.27 0.77
N PHE A 37 -33.90 -25.10 0.13
CA PHE A 37 -34.03 -25.02 -1.33
C PHE A 37 -32.79 -25.63 -1.98
N ALA A 38 -33.00 -26.52 -2.96
CA ALA A 38 -31.93 -27.10 -3.77
C ALA A 38 -31.03 -26.00 -4.35
N LEU A 39 -29.73 -26.30 -4.50
CA LEU A 39 -28.74 -25.35 -5.03
C LEU A 39 -29.04 -24.89 -6.47
N SER A 40 -29.90 -25.63 -7.19
CA SER A 40 -30.31 -25.35 -8.57
C SER A 40 -31.16 -24.08 -8.67
N ALA A 41 -32.15 -23.89 -7.79
CA ALA A 41 -33.08 -22.76 -7.92
C ALA A 41 -32.40 -21.38 -7.86
N PRO A 42 -31.44 -21.11 -6.93
CA PRO A 42 -30.66 -19.87 -6.96
C PRO A 42 -29.65 -19.83 -8.11
N SER A 43 -29.12 -20.98 -8.54
CA SER A 43 -28.16 -21.03 -9.65
C SER A 43 -28.81 -20.62 -10.97
N GLU A 44 -30.02 -21.10 -11.24
CA GLU A 44 -30.80 -20.79 -12.44
C GLU A 44 -31.34 -19.35 -12.40
N ALA A 45 -31.85 -18.89 -11.26
CA ALA A 45 -32.41 -17.55 -11.13
C ALA A 45 -31.35 -16.43 -11.28
N PHE A 46 -30.12 -16.67 -10.82
CA PHE A 46 -29.05 -15.65 -10.82
C PHE A 46 -27.92 -15.95 -11.82
N GLY A 47 -27.98 -17.04 -12.58
CA GLY A 47 -26.93 -17.42 -13.53
C GLY A 47 -25.55 -17.69 -12.87
N ILE A 48 -25.55 -18.10 -11.60
CA ILE A 48 -24.33 -18.29 -10.79
C ILE A 48 -23.97 -19.77 -10.66
N ASN A 49 -22.68 -20.09 -10.60
CA ASN A 49 -22.22 -21.46 -10.44
C ASN A 49 -22.79 -22.10 -9.15
N PRO A 50 -23.41 -23.30 -9.20
CA PRO A 50 -23.93 -23.98 -8.00
C PRO A 50 -22.91 -24.13 -6.87
N LYS A 51 -21.62 -24.27 -7.20
CA LYS A 51 -20.51 -24.31 -6.22
C LYS A 51 -20.34 -22.98 -5.48
N THR A 52 -20.61 -21.86 -6.15
CA THR A 52 -20.60 -20.51 -5.55
C THR A 52 -21.78 -20.36 -4.59
N VAL A 53 -22.98 -20.82 -4.96
CA VAL A 53 -24.16 -20.84 -4.06
C VAL A 53 -23.86 -21.65 -2.80
N ALA A 54 -23.29 -22.84 -2.96
CA ALA A 54 -22.89 -23.70 -1.85
C ALA A 54 -21.81 -23.05 -0.97
N LYS A 55 -20.81 -22.40 -1.59
CA LYS A 55 -19.74 -21.68 -0.89
C LYS A 55 -20.30 -20.51 -0.07
N TRP A 56 -21.21 -19.72 -0.63
CA TRP A 56 -21.80 -18.56 0.04
C TRP A 56 -22.73 -18.96 1.18
N ARG A 57 -23.55 -20.01 1.01
CA ARG A 57 -24.39 -20.53 2.11
C ARG A 57 -23.59 -21.06 3.31
N LYS A 58 -22.38 -21.58 3.06
CA LYS A 58 -21.48 -22.07 4.12
C LYS A 58 -20.69 -20.95 4.82
N ARG A 59 -20.69 -19.71 4.30
CA ARG A 59 -19.94 -18.61 4.90
C ARG A 59 -20.73 -18.02 6.07
N PRO A 60 -20.09 -17.79 7.24
CA PRO A 60 -20.75 -17.17 8.38
C PRO A 60 -20.95 -15.66 8.21
N THR A 61 -20.17 -15.01 7.33
CA THR A 61 -20.21 -13.57 7.08
C THR A 61 -20.39 -13.29 5.59
N GLY A 62 -21.29 -12.36 5.25
CA GLY A 62 -21.56 -11.96 3.86
C GLY A 62 -20.58 -10.93 3.29
N GLY A 63 -19.72 -10.33 4.11
CA GLY A 63 -18.70 -9.38 3.69
C GLY A 63 -17.56 -10.05 2.92
N ASP A 64 -16.96 -9.30 1.99
CA ASP A 64 -15.76 -9.76 1.30
C ASP A 64 -14.58 -9.83 2.29
N GLN A 65 -13.88 -10.95 2.27
CA GLN A 65 -12.70 -11.15 3.10
C GLN A 65 -11.46 -10.86 2.28
N LYS A 66 -10.47 -10.24 2.91
CA LYS A 66 -9.16 -10.00 2.30
C LYS A 66 -8.62 -11.32 1.74
N THR A 67 -8.37 -11.35 0.43
CA THR A 67 -7.85 -12.54 -0.27
C THR A 67 -6.36 -12.75 -0.03
N ASP A 68 -5.68 -11.73 0.53
CA ASP A 68 -4.25 -11.79 0.79
C ASP A 68 -3.89 -12.88 1.81
N PRO A 69 -2.65 -13.40 1.76
CA PRO A 69 -2.14 -14.32 2.74
C PRO A 69 -2.37 -13.80 4.17
N ARG A 70 -2.90 -14.67 5.03
CA ARG A 70 -3.19 -14.35 6.43
C ARG A 70 -1.94 -13.85 7.16
N GLU A 71 -0.79 -14.39 6.79
CA GLU A 71 0.51 -13.92 7.24
C GLU A 71 1.36 -13.58 6.01
N PRO A 72 1.51 -12.29 5.66
CA PRO A 72 2.39 -11.89 4.58
C PRO A 72 3.84 -12.18 5.00
N ARG A 73 4.46 -13.22 4.45
CA ARG A 73 5.87 -13.55 4.68
C ARG A 73 6.65 -13.45 3.37
N SER A 74 7.95 -13.25 3.47
CA SER A 74 8.81 -13.35 2.30
C SER A 74 9.16 -14.82 2.05
N THR A 75 9.35 -15.20 0.79
CA THR A 75 9.89 -16.53 0.44
C THR A 75 11.41 -16.58 0.44
N VAL A 76 12.07 -15.43 0.53
CA VAL A 76 13.53 -15.27 0.32
C VAL A 76 14.28 -15.00 1.61
N LEU A 77 13.70 -14.22 2.53
CA LEU A 77 14.25 -13.91 3.86
C LEU A 77 13.68 -14.85 4.90
N SER A 78 14.55 -15.40 5.74
CA SER A 78 14.14 -16.12 6.94
C SER A 78 13.57 -15.14 7.98
N GLY A 79 12.84 -15.67 8.98
CA GLY A 79 12.32 -14.83 10.07
C GLY A 79 13.44 -14.13 10.87
N THR A 80 14.61 -14.77 10.99
CA THR A 80 15.78 -14.20 11.68
C THR A 80 16.38 -13.04 10.87
N ASP A 81 16.53 -13.21 9.55
CA ASP A 81 17.03 -12.13 8.69
C ASP A 81 16.08 -10.94 8.67
N GLU A 82 14.77 -11.22 8.65
CA GLU A 82 13.73 -10.21 8.71
C GLU A 82 13.82 -9.42 10.03
N ALA A 83 14.00 -10.09 11.16
CA ALA A 83 14.19 -9.46 12.46
C ALA A 83 15.47 -8.59 12.49
N MET A 84 16.57 -9.08 11.91
CA MET A 84 17.83 -8.33 11.83
C MET A 84 17.69 -7.07 10.97
N VAL A 85 17.04 -7.17 9.81
CA VAL A 85 16.73 -6.03 8.93
C VAL A 85 15.88 -4.98 9.66
N VAL A 86 14.84 -5.42 10.38
CA VAL A 86 13.94 -4.53 11.13
C VAL A 86 14.66 -3.84 12.27
N ALA A 87 15.46 -4.58 13.04
CA ALA A 87 16.28 -4.02 14.12
C ALA A 87 17.27 -3.00 13.56
N PHE A 88 18.02 -3.37 12.51
CA PHE A 88 18.99 -2.49 11.86
C PHE A 88 18.34 -1.19 11.39
N ARG A 89 17.18 -1.27 10.72
CA ARG A 89 16.45 -0.08 10.24
C ARG A 89 16.05 0.87 11.36
N ARG A 90 15.62 0.33 12.50
CA ARG A 90 15.19 1.14 13.66
C ARG A 90 16.34 1.85 14.35
N HIS A 91 17.56 1.29 14.30
CA HIS A 91 18.72 1.83 14.98
C HIS A 91 19.62 2.71 14.11
N ALA A 92 19.90 2.28 12.87
CA ALA A 92 20.87 2.95 12.02
C ALA A 92 20.32 4.23 11.36
N LEU A 93 18.99 4.30 11.17
CA LEU A 93 18.31 5.41 10.49
C LEU A 93 18.94 5.79 9.14
N LEU A 94 19.56 4.85 8.44
CA LEU A 94 20.19 5.09 7.15
C LEU A 94 19.15 5.11 6.02
N PRO A 95 19.45 5.73 4.86
CA PRO A 95 18.70 5.53 3.62
C PRO A 95 18.61 4.04 3.22
N LEU A 96 17.62 3.71 2.37
CA LEU A 96 17.34 2.31 1.98
C LEU A 96 18.56 1.61 1.37
N ASP A 97 19.26 2.30 0.48
CA ASP A 97 20.39 1.75 -0.28
C ASP A 97 21.64 1.58 0.61
N ASP A 98 21.84 2.48 1.58
CA ASP A 98 22.91 2.37 2.57
C ASP A 98 22.63 1.21 3.55
N CYS A 99 21.36 1.01 3.94
CA CYS A 99 20.97 -0.18 4.69
C CYS A 99 21.25 -1.48 3.92
N LEU A 100 21.01 -1.48 2.61
CA LEU A 100 21.28 -2.65 1.77
C LEU A 100 22.78 -2.98 1.79
N TYR A 101 23.64 -1.98 1.58
CA TYR A 101 25.08 -2.17 1.55
C TYR A 101 25.62 -2.68 2.91
N ALA A 102 25.16 -2.09 4.01
CA ALA A 102 25.57 -2.49 5.35
C ALA A 102 25.17 -3.94 5.70
N LEU A 103 23.98 -4.38 5.26
CA LEU A 103 23.45 -5.71 5.56
C LEU A 103 23.97 -6.79 4.60
N GLN A 104 24.58 -6.40 3.47
CA GLN A 104 25.01 -7.34 2.43
C GLN A 104 26.13 -8.28 2.90
N ALA A 105 26.95 -7.83 3.86
CA ALA A 105 27.98 -8.67 4.49
C ALA A 105 27.37 -9.83 5.30
N THR A 106 26.18 -9.63 5.89
CA THR A 106 25.52 -10.64 6.75
C THR A 106 24.46 -11.44 5.99
N ILE A 107 23.75 -10.80 5.05
CA ILE A 107 22.72 -11.43 4.22
C ILE A 107 23.11 -11.23 2.74
N PRO A 108 23.97 -12.08 2.17
CA PRO A 108 24.53 -11.86 0.83
C PRO A 108 23.49 -11.95 -0.29
N TYR A 109 22.39 -12.67 -0.06
CA TYR A 109 21.27 -12.82 -1.00
C TYR A 109 20.19 -11.75 -0.81
N LEU A 110 20.41 -10.75 0.06
CA LEU A 110 19.49 -9.65 0.25
C LEU A 110 19.43 -8.80 -1.03
N THR A 111 18.24 -8.71 -1.61
CA THR A 111 17.99 -7.82 -2.75
C THR A 111 17.30 -6.55 -2.28
N ARG A 112 17.53 -5.45 -3.01
CA ARG A 112 16.85 -4.15 -2.78
C ARG A 112 15.33 -4.30 -2.66
N SER A 113 14.72 -5.11 -3.54
CA SER A 113 13.27 -5.34 -3.56
C SER A 113 12.79 -6.20 -2.40
N ALA A 114 13.58 -7.16 -1.93
CA ALA A 114 13.27 -7.94 -0.72
C ALA A 114 13.33 -7.05 0.52
N LEU A 115 14.38 -6.23 0.64
CA LEU A 115 14.54 -5.25 1.70
C LEU A 115 13.36 -4.27 1.74
N HIS A 116 13.03 -3.63 0.61
CA HIS A 116 11.93 -2.67 0.55
C HIS A 116 10.58 -3.29 0.95
N ARG A 117 10.26 -4.50 0.45
CA ARG A 117 9.00 -5.20 0.80
C ARG A 117 8.95 -5.60 2.27
N CYS A 118 10.08 -6.02 2.84
CA CYS A 118 10.22 -6.28 4.28
C CYS A 118 9.88 -5.00 5.07
N LEU A 119 10.57 -3.89 4.80
CA LEU A 119 10.34 -2.63 5.53
C LEU A 119 8.92 -2.10 5.37
N GLN A 120 8.31 -2.26 4.18
CA GLN A 120 6.93 -1.86 3.93
C GLN A 120 5.92 -2.68 4.73
N ARG A 121 6.12 -4.00 4.86
CA ARG A 121 5.29 -4.88 5.69
C ARG A 121 5.35 -4.50 7.17
N HIS A 122 6.53 -4.09 7.64
CA HIS A 122 6.75 -3.63 9.01
C HIS A 122 6.40 -2.15 9.24
N GLY A 123 5.94 -1.43 8.22
CA GLY A 123 5.54 -0.02 8.34
C GLY A 123 6.71 0.95 8.56
N ILE A 124 7.95 0.53 8.35
CA ILE A 124 9.19 1.29 8.63
C ILE A 124 9.97 1.64 7.35
N SER A 125 9.30 1.61 6.20
CA SER A 125 9.90 2.04 4.93
C SER A 125 10.28 3.53 4.98
N ARG A 126 9.41 4.38 5.54
CA ARG A 126 9.71 5.79 5.78
C ARG A 126 10.51 5.94 7.07
N LEU A 127 11.60 6.70 7.00
CA LEU A 127 12.38 7.06 8.17
C LEU A 127 11.57 7.99 9.08
N PRO A 128 11.66 7.87 10.42
CA PRO A 128 11.09 8.87 11.32
C PRO A 128 11.66 10.25 10.95
N ASP A 129 10.78 11.26 10.97
CA ASP A 129 11.21 12.64 10.80
C ASP A 129 12.05 13.00 12.04
N SER A 130 13.34 13.32 11.85
CA SER A 130 14.17 13.83 12.94
C SER A 130 13.62 15.18 13.38
N GLU A 131 13.03 15.23 14.57
CA GLU A 131 12.33 16.40 15.14
C GLU A 131 13.20 17.67 15.32
N GLY A 132 14.51 17.62 15.02
CA GLY A 132 15.45 18.70 15.37
C GLY A 132 16.26 19.34 14.25
N ASP A 133 16.35 18.73 13.06
CA ASP A 133 17.44 19.09 12.12
C ASP A 133 16.95 19.72 10.80
N LYS A 134 15.64 19.79 10.57
CA LYS A 134 15.12 20.36 9.33
C LYS A 134 15.01 21.88 9.47
N PRO A 135 15.80 22.69 8.74
CA PRO A 135 15.62 24.13 8.75
C PRO A 135 14.17 24.45 8.34
N LYS A 136 13.55 25.41 9.01
CA LYS A 136 12.19 25.86 8.71
C LYS A 136 12.07 26.11 7.21
N ARG A 137 11.17 25.38 6.54
CA ARG A 137 10.95 25.52 5.09
C ARG A 137 10.65 26.99 4.78
N GLN A 138 11.57 27.65 4.10
CA GLN A 138 11.41 29.03 3.62
C GLN A 138 11.41 29.05 2.11
N ARG A 139 10.75 30.06 1.53
CA ARG A 139 10.91 30.32 0.09
C ARG A 139 12.30 30.85 -0.15
N PHE A 140 12.95 30.39 -1.22
CA PHE A 140 14.18 31.02 -1.70
C PHE A 140 13.98 32.52 -1.92
N LYS A 141 15.02 33.29 -1.65
CA LYS A 141 15.02 34.72 -1.96
C LYS A 141 14.88 34.90 -3.48
N ARG A 142 14.06 35.88 -3.89
CA ARG A 142 13.87 36.19 -5.31
C ARG A 142 15.11 36.93 -5.82
N TYR A 143 15.82 36.33 -6.77
CA TYR A 143 16.93 36.95 -7.46
C TYR A 143 16.55 37.25 -8.93
N PRO A 144 17.17 38.27 -9.56
CA PRO A 144 17.00 38.51 -10.99
C PRO A 144 17.60 37.37 -11.81
N ILE A 145 17.28 37.33 -13.11
CA ILE A 145 17.81 36.34 -14.05
C ILE A 145 19.35 36.45 -14.06
N GLY A 146 20.04 35.32 -13.88
CA GLY A 146 21.51 35.24 -13.81
C GLY A 146 22.07 34.70 -12.49
N PHE A 147 21.24 34.48 -11.47
CA PHE A 147 21.63 33.86 -10.20
C PHE A 147 21.12 32.41 -10.12
N PHE A 148 21.97 31.50 -9.62
CA PHE A 148 21.62 30.10 -9.37
C PHE A 148 21.66 29.80 -7.87
N HIS A 149 20.63 29.12 -7.38
CA HIS A 149 20.64 28.56 -6.03
C HIS A 149 21.34 27.20 -6.06
N LEU A 150 22.43 27.07 -5.32
CA LEU A 150 23.17 25.83 -5.12
C LEU A 150 23.06 25.45 -3.65
N ASP A 151 22.24 24.44 -3.35
CA ASP A 151 22.21 23.83 -2.02
C ASP A 151 23.22 22.68 -1.98
N ILE A 152 24.27 22.84 -1.15
CA ILE A 152 25.27 21.80 -0.94
C ILE A 152 24.91 21.08 0.36
N ALA A 153 24.47 19.83 0.24
CA ALA A 153 24.36 18.93 1.39
C ALA A 153 25.74 18.33 1.66
N GLY A 154 26.35 18.68 2.80
CA GLY A 154 27.60 18.07 3.24
C GLY A 154 27.39 16.61 3.60
N VAL A 155 28.20 15.72 3.02
CA VAL A 155 28.27 14.31 3.44
C VAL A 155 29.30 14.22 4.56
N GLN A 156 28.87 13.87 5.77
CA GLN A 156 29.78 13.49 6.85
C GLN A 156 29.95 11.98 6.81
N THR A 157 31.16 11.52 6.49
CA THR A 157 31.59 10.14 6.70
C THR A 157 32.28 10.05 8.05
N ALA A 158 31.81 9.15 8.91
CA ALA A 158 32.43 8.83 10.20
C ALA A 158 33.74 8.05 10.03
#